data_AF-A0A9E5JZ62-F1
#
_entry.id   AF-A0A9E5JZ62-F1
#
_cell.length_a   1.000
_cell.length_b   1.000
_cell.length_c   1.000
_cell.angle_alpha   90.00
_cell.angle_beta   90.00
_cell.angle_gamma   90.00
#
_symmetry.space_group_name_H-M   'P 1'
#
loop_
_entity.id
_entity.type
_entity.pdbx_description
1 polymer ?
#
loop_
_entity_poly.entity_id
_entity_poly.type
_entity_poly.pdbx_seq_one_letter_code
_entity_poly.pdbx_strand_id
1 'polypeptide(L)'
;MWWPDYDGTANLSDTGQGFVYGTINLLDADGEWYLNPATPTLSLRISGGGSPSGHTVELKRRSWCISINDYDYIIVRGIQTRGGAILLEGIGNQLVNCDARYLSHFLTFKTGFDRYGDQTAGGGVVLGGSNCTVQNCTISDTAGPAIYSEGSDHRILRNTISRSDYAGTFGGAVNLEGEREIVAFNTISNTGRDVIRLAGTGETVMFNDLSGSGVNCDDVGILYSSWTDSMNITSGKGSRIAYNWVHDGTGTASHNMGIYLDNGTQNFQVDHNVVWNLSSTGGAAVSINGIRLNSPADGHAVYHNTLFNCDTYNNDTYSNFNPATTPSKYPYWTSATHHLFYTAKNNLVLTDSGASLENVASKDFRPKTGTSAVDPTSVSKTATFTATKAGRYLNNAFTYSCDSSTAFTYLETLGNGLALAGVNSWVTDGKPDNGAYERGIASWTAGVTGWDGIKMDSPAVGVRSVTLQGVRIATDLRFTQIRIYYGTSDGGKVATTWSNTQDLGIATPADVLTSYRPSLTGLEGGQMYYARLRATDANGDKWSDVQSFTTYQSYEGY
;
A
#
# COMPACT_ATOMS: atom_id res chain seq x y z
N MET A 1 -21.09 14.88 16.48
CA MET A 1 -20.02 15.18 17.44
C MET A 1 -19.83 16.68 17.47
N TRP A 2 -20.17 17.34 18.57
CA TRP A 2 -19.73 18.71 18.84
C TRP A 2 -18.39 18.55 19.54
N TRP A 3 -17.31 19.17 19.06
CA TRP A 3 -16.00 19.09 19.69
C TRP A 3 -16.05 20.00 20.93
N PRO A 4 -16.21 19.49 22.16
CA PRO A 4 -16.08 20.35 23.32
C PRO A 4 -14.59 20.65 23.48
N ASP A 5 -14.29 21.87 23.86
CA ASP A 5 -12.95 22.31 24.21
C ASP A 5 -12.21 21.24 25.02
N TYR A 6 -11.07 20.80 24.50
CA TYR A 6 -10.13 20.03 25.30
C TYR A 6 -9.57 20.98 26.35
N ASP A 7 -9.76 20.65 27.62
CA ASP A 7 -9.25 21.46 28.73
C ASP A 7 -7.72 21.62 28.58
N GLY A 8 -7.27 22.86 28.35
CA GLY A 8 -5.85 23.20 28.19
C GLY A 8 -5.34 23.49 26.77
N THR A 9 -6.16 23.42 25.72
CA THR A 9 -5.76 23.87 24.36
C THR A 9 -6.76 24.85 23.77
N ALA A 10 -6.35 26.08 23.50
CA ALA A 10 -7.13 27.03 22.72
C ALA A 10 -7.18 26.58 21.25
N ASN A 11 -8.06 25.64 20.91
CA ASN A 11 -8.34 25.32 19.51
C ASN A 11 -9.23 26.42 18.94
N LEU A 12 -8.69 27.16 17.97
CA LEU A 12 -9.28 28.36 17.38
C LEU A 12 -10.35 28.10 16.30
N SER A 13 -10.90 26.88 16.19
CA SER A 13 -11.85 26.58 15.10
C SER A 13 -13.29 26.42 15.60
N ASP A 14 -14.01 27.54 15.68
CA ASP A 14 -15.47 27.60 15.81
C ASP A 14 -16.23 27.06 14.56
N THR A 15 -15.53 26.36 13.66
CA THR A 15 -16.02 25.96 12.32
C THR A 15 -16.16 24.45 12.15
N GLY A 16 -15.98 23.66 13.22
CA GLY A 16 -16.14 22.20 13.17
C GLY A 16 -17.56 21.77 12.78
N GLN A 17 -17.67 20.69 12.02
CA GLN A 17 -18.95 20.11 11.62
C GLN A 17 -19.21 18.81 12.38
N GLY A 18 -20.48 18.52 12.65
CA GLY A 18 -20.88 17.26 13.26
C GLY A 18 -22.39 17.07 13.28
N PHE A 19 -22.81 15.85 13.63
CA PHE A 19 -24.23 15.48 13.71
C PHE A 19 -24.65 15.15 15.15
N VAL A 20 -25.96 15.15 15.39
CA VAL A 20 -26.61 14.67 16.62
C VAL A 20 -27.34 13.36 16.33
N TYR A 21 -27.40 12.45 17.30
CA TYR A 21 -28.10 11.17 17.17
C TYR A 21 -28.57 10.68 18.55
N GLY A 22 -29.36 9.60 18.57
CA GLY A 22 -29.73 8.92 19.84
C GLY A 22 -30.94 9.51 20.56
N THR A 23 -31.85 10.20 19.85
CA THR A 23 -33.15 10.63 20.39
C THR A 23 -34.28 10.33 19.41
N ILE A 24 -35.45 9.97 19.92
CA ILE A 24 -36.64 9.66 19.11
C ILE A 24 -37.10 10.85 18.27
N ASN A 25 -36.81 12.09 18.70
CA ASN A 25 -37.19 13.30 17.97
C ASN A 25 -36.42 13.49 16.66
N LEU A 26 -35.33 12.73 16.46
CA LEU A 26 -34.56 12.71 15.22
C LEU A 26 -34.96 11.55 14.30
N LEU A 27 -35.95 10.72 14.67
CA LEU A 27 -36.43 9.62 13.81
C LEU A 27 -37.41 10.18 12.76
N ASP A 28 -36.88 10.78 11.70
CA ASP A 28 -37.66 11.55 10.72
C ASP A 28 -37.42 11.15 9.25
N ALA A 29 -36.46 10.26 8.97
CA ALA A 29 -36.14 9.76 7.64
C ALA A 29 -36.15 8.23 7.53
N ASP A 30 -36.32 7.73 6.30
CA ASP A 30 -36.32 6.30 6.01
C ASP A 30 -34.95 5.65 6.34
N GLY A 31 -34.98 4.47 6.96
CA GLY A 31 -33.78 3.73 7.36
C GLY A 31 -33.24 4.12 8.74
N GLU A 32 -33.75 5.18 9.36
CA GLU A 32 -33.38 5.56 10.71
C GLU A 32 -34.03 4.65 11.76
N TRP A 33 -33.36 4.57 12.92
CA TRP A 33 -33.81 3.78 14.05
C TRP A 33 -33.42 4.46 15.37
N TYR A 34 -34.18 4.16 16.42
CA TYR A 34 -33.96 4.60 17.78
C TYR A 34 -34.22 3.45 18.74
N LEU A 35 -33.18 3.02 19.46
CA LEU A 35 -33.30 2.10 20.57
C LEU A 35 -33.44 2.90 21.86
N ASN A 36 -34.59 2.79 22.54
CA ASN A 36 -34.81 3.50 23.79
C ASN A 36 -33.87 2.96 24.89
N PRO A 37 -33.05 3.80 25.54
CA PRO A 37 -32.15 3.32 26.60
C PRO A 37 -32.87 2.97 27.91
N ALA A 38 -34.08 3.51 28.13
CA ALA A 38 -34.88 3.28 29.34
C ALA A 38 -35.86 2.10 29.22
N THR A 39 -36.15 1.62 28.00
CA THR A 39 -37.09 0.52 27.75
C THR A 39 -36.59 -0.39 26.64
N PRO A 40 -36.92 -1.69 26.60
CA PRO A 40 -36.50 -2.61 25.52
C PRO A 40 -37.30 -2.39 24.22
N THR A 41 -37.45 -1.13 23.79
CA THR A 41 -38.26 -0.74 22.62
C THR A 41 -37.35 -0.21 21.51
N LEU A 42 -37.40 -0.88 20.36
CA LEU A 42 -36.79 -0.41 19.12
C LEU A 42 -37.87 0.26 18.26
N SER A 43 -37.69 1.55 17.97
CA SER A 43 -38.45 2.28 16.96
C SER A 43 -37.62 2.35 15.68
N LEU A 44 -38.19 2.05 14.53
CA LEU A 44 -37.50 2.15 13.25
C LEU A 44 -38.45 2.65 12.17
N ARG A 45 -37.89 3.36 11.18
CA ARG A 45 -38.63 3.85 10.03
C ARG A 45 -38.30 3.02 8.80
N ILE A 46 -39.17 2.05 8.50
CA ILE A 46 -39.09 1.26 7.27
C ILE A 46 -39.25 2.21 6.07
N SER A 47 -38.48 1.97 5.01
CA SER A 47 -38.57 2.81 3.82
C SER A 47 -39.99 2.88 3.27
N GLY A 48 -40.42 4.09 2.89
CA GLY A 48 -41.78 4.41 2.49
C GLY A 48 -42.79 4.48 3.65
N GLY A 49 -42.33 4.47 4.91
CA GLY A 49 -43.20 4.46 6.09
C GLY A 49 -43.94 3.13 6.31
N GLY A 50 -43.39 2.02 5.79
CA GLY A 50 -44.01 0.69 5.84
C GLY A 50 -44.12 0.10 7.27
N SER A 51 -44.95 -0.95 7.40
CA SER A 51 -45.04 -1.72 8.65
C SER A 51 -43.81 -2.62 8.84
N PRO A 52 -43.20 -2.67 10.04
CA PRO A 52 -42.11 -3.62 10.32
C PRO A 52 -42.53 -5.10 10.27
N SER A 53 -43.83 -5.41 10.34
CA SER A 53 -44.35 -6.79 10.46
C SER A 53 -43.98 -7.73 9.30
N GLY A 54 -43.61 -7.18 8.13
CA GLY A 54 -43.14 -7.93 6.97
C GLY A 54 -41.62 -8.01 6.82
N HIS A 55 -40.84 -7.52 7.79
CA HIS A 55 -39.39 -7.39 7.70
C HIS A 55 -38.67 -8.21 8.77
N THR A 56 -37.51 -8.75 8.41
CA THR A 56 -36.54 -9.28 9.37
C THR A 56 -35.71 -8.13 9.92
N VAL A 57 -35.71 -7.95 11.24
CA VAL A 57 -34.90 -6.94 11.93
C VAL A 57 -33.87 -7.66 12.80
N GLU A 58 -32.59 -7.41 12.53
CA GLU A 58 -31.46 -7.99 13.27
C GLU A 58 -30.75 -6.89 14.07
N LEU A 59 -30.34 -7.21 15.29
CA LEU A 59 -29.59 -6.30 16.16
C LEU A 59 -28.34 -7.02 16.70
N LYS A 60 -27.21 -6.33 16.68
CA LYS A 60 -25.96 -6.78 17.30
C LYS A 60 -26.19 -7.05 18.80
N ARG A 61 -25.95 -8.29 19.23
CA ARG A 61 -26.08 -8.72 20.64
C ARG A 61 -24.74 -8.99 21.33
N ARG A 62 -23.69 -9.26 20.57
CA ARG A 62 -22.37 -9.69 21.08
C ARG A 62 -21.25 -8.86 20.49
N SER A 63 -20.17 -8.70 21.25
CA SER A 63 -18.95 -8.05 20.79
C SER A 63 -18.29 -8.88 19.68
N TRP A 64 -18.05 -10.17 19.93
CA TRP A 64 -17.40 -11.10 19.00
C TRP A 64 -18.36 -12.20 18.49
N CYS A 65 -18.30 -12.48 17.18
CA CYS A 65 -18.85 -13.69 16.58
C CYS A 65 -17.88 -14.86 16.70
N ILE A 66 -16.58 -14.59 16.58
CA ILE A 66 -15.50 -15.57 16.68
C ILE A 66 -14.43 -14.96 17.57
N SER A 67 -13.97 -15.71 18.56
CA SER A 67 -12.87 -15.33 19.42
C SER A 67 -11.95 -16.52 19.58
N ILE A 68 -10.80 -16.44 18.92
CA ILE A 68 -9.68 -17.36 19.08
C ILE A 68 -8.68 -16.57 19.93
N ASN A 69 -8.65 -16.88 21.24
CA ASN A 69 -7.85 -16.18 22.23
C ASN A 69 -6.89 -17.15 22.91
N ASP A 70 -5.59 -16.96 22.73
CA ASP A 70 -4.53 -17.88 23.23
C ASP A 70 -4.59 -19.30 22.64
N TYR A 71 -4.96 -19.43 21.36
CA TYR A 71 -4.92 -20.70 20.62
C TYR A 71 -4.17 -20.53 19.32
N ASP A 72 -3.54 -21.61 18.85
CA ASP A 72 -2.69 -21.59 17.66
C ASP A 72 -3.22 -22.51 16.55
N TYR A 73 -2.86 -22.19 15.31
CA TYR A 73 -3.08 -23.01 14.11
C TYR A 73 -4.55 -23.39 13.86
N ILE A 74 -5.49 -22.54 14.30
CA ILE A 74 -6.91 -22.71 14.03
C ILE A 74 -7.27 -22.07 12.69
N ILE A 75 -7.97 -22.82 11.84
CA ILE A 75 -8.46 -22.33 10.54
C ILE A 75 -9.98 -22.21 10.58
N VAL A 76 -10.46 -20.98 10.45
CA VAL A 76 -11.86 -20.64 10.20
C VAL A 76 -12.06 -20.46 8.70
N ARG A 77 -12.90 -21.29 8.08
CA ARG A 77 -13.10 -21.27 6.63
C ARG A 77 -14.56 -21.29 6.21
N GLY A 78 -14.94 -20.44 5.26
CA GLY A 78 -16.24 -20.51 4.61
C GLY A 78 -17.42 -20.06 5.47
N ILE A 79 -17.17 -19.27 6.52
CA ILE A 79 -18.19 -18.84 7.49
C ILE A 79 -18.69 -17.43 7.16
N GLN A 80 -19.99 -17.21 7.32
CA GLN A 80 -20.60 -15.88 7.26
C GLN A 80 -20.87 -15.37 8.68
N THR A 81 -20.45 -14.16 9.00
CA THR A 81 -20.71 -13.52 10.31
C THR A 81 -21.46 -12.20 10.12
N ARG A 82 -22.38 -11.91 11.06
CA ARG A 82 -23.19 -10.69 11.09
C ARG A 82 -23.26 -10.18 12.52
N GLY A 83 -23.04 -8.88 12.74
CA GLY A 83 -23.29 -8.26 14.04
C GLY A 83 -22.25 -8.62 15.12
N GLY A 84 -20.98 -8.82 14.76
CA GLY A 84 -19.93 -9.28 15.69
C GLY A 84 -18.53 -9.24 15.07
N ALA A 85 -17.55 -8.79 15.85
CA ALA A 85 -16.13 -8.78 15.48
C ALA A 85 -15.52 -10.19 15.49
N ILE A 86 -14.30 -10.31 15.01
CA ILE A 86 -13.51 -11.54 14.98
C ILE A 86 -12.16 -11.27 15.64
N LEU A 87 -11.75 -12.11 16.58
CA LEU A 87 -10.41 -12.07 17.18
C LEU A 87 -9.61 -13.30 16.77
N LEU A 88 -8.39 -13.09 16.24
CA LEU A 88 -7.38 -14.11 15.97
C LEU A 88 -6.10 -13.77 16.76
N GLU A 89 -6.06 -14.17 18.02
CA GLU A 89 -4.89 -14.04 18.90
C GLU A 89 -4.16 -15.38 18.98
N GLY A 90 -2.84 -15.36 18.77
CA GLY A 90 -1.97 -16.54 18.83
C GLY A 90 -1.09 -16.68 17.60
N ILE A 91 -0.67 -17.91 17.29
CA ILE A 91 0.28 -18.22 16.22
C ILE A 91 -0.43 -18.96 15.08
N GLY A 92 -0.31 -18.43 13.86
CA GLY A 92 -0.68 -19.19 12.67
C GLY A 92 -2.19 -19.41 12.47
N ASN A 93 -3.04 -18.65 13.17
CA ASN A 93 -4.50 -18.71 12.99
C ASN A 93 -4.90 -18.13 11.64
N GLN A 94 -5.99 -18.65 11.06
CA GLN A 94 -6.41 -18.25 9.72
C GLN A 94 -7.91 -18.00 9.63
N LEU A 95 -8.28 -16.89 8.99
CA LEU A 95 -9.63 -16.61 8.52
C LEU A 95 -9.61 -16.63 6.98
N VAL A 96 -10.27 -17.61 6.38
CA VAL A 96 -10.14 -17.89 4.94
C VAL A 96 -11.52 -18.02 4.28
N ASN A 97 -11.73 -17.40 3.13
CA ASN A 97 -12.99 -17.54 2.36
C ASN A 97 -14.26 -17.18 3.18
N CYS A 98 -14.19 -16.19 4.07
CA CYS A 98 -15.30 -15.82 4.96
C CYS A 98 -15.99 -14.52 4.50
N ASP A 99 -17.24 -14.30 4.93
CA ASP A 99 -18.00 -13.07 4.67
C ASP A 99 -18.48 -12.45 5.99
N ALA A 100 -17.79 -11.41 6.44
CA ALA A 100 -17.92 -10.84 7.77
C ALA A 100 -18.41 -9.38 7.68
N ARG A 101 -19.64 -9.12 8.15
CA ARG A 101 -20.29 -7.79 8.00
C ARG A 101 -20.92 -7.30 9.29
N TYR A 102 -21.08 -5.98 9.41
CA TYR A 102 -21.66 -5.32 10.58
C TYR A 102 -20.87 -5.67 11.86
N LEU A 103 -19.56 -5.42 11.82
CA LEU A 103 -18.60 -5.95 12.80
C LEU A 103 -18.61 -5.16 14.11
N SER A 104 -17.58 -4.33 14.35
CA SER A 104 -17.51 -3.41 15.49
C SER A 104 -18.34 -2.16 15.18
N HIS A 105 -19.05 -1.62 16.18
CA HIS A 105 -19.91 -0.45 16.01
C HIS A 105 -19.78 0.51 17.19
N PHE A 106 -19.57 1.78 16.89
CA PHE A 106 -19.58 2.92 17.81
C PHE A 106 -19.74 4.22 17.00
N LEU A 107 -20.28 5.28 17.61
CA LEU A 107 -20.37 6.63 17.03
C LEU A 107 -19.93 7.73 18.01
N THR A 108 -19.47 7.32 19.20
CA THR A 108 -18.91 8.19 20.25
C THR A 108 -17.57 7.64 20.68
N PHE A 109 -16.60 8.52 20.81
CA PHE A 109 -15.24 8.23 21.23
C PHE A 109 -14.67 9.50 21.91
N LYS A 110 -13.61 9.36 22.73
CA LYS A 110 -13.06 10.52 23.46
C LYS A 110 -12.18 11.37 22.57
N THR A 111 -11.41 10.73 21.69
CA THR A 111 -10.54 11.37 20.72
C THR A 111 -10.51 10.58 19.42
N GLY A 112 -10.24 11.24 18.29
CA GLY A 112 -10.07 10.56 17.00
C GLY A 112 -8.96 9.51 17.03
N PHE A 113 -8.00 9.62 17.95
CA PHE A 113 -6.96 8.60 18.16
C PHE A 113 -7.47 7.30 18.80
N ASP A 114 -8.69 7.28 19.34
CA ASP A 114 -9.33 6.07 19.86
C ASP A 114 -9.91 5.27 18.68
N ARG A 115 -9.04 4.56 17.96
CA ARG A 115 -9.31 3.81 16.72
C ARG A 115 -10.51 2.85 16.79
N TYR A 116 -10.85 2.41 18.00
CA TYR A 116 -11.96 1.49 18.26
C TYR A 116 -13.07 2.10 19.11
N GLY A 117 -13.04 3.41 19.39
CA GLY A 117 -14.01 4.11 20.24
C GLY A 117 -14.23 3.44 21.59
N ASP A 118 -13.13 3.05 22.25
CA ASP A 118 -13.12 2.31 23.53
C ASP A 118 -13.90 0.98 23.52
N GLN A 119 -14.21 0.41 22.35
CA GLN A 119 -14.87 -0.88 22.26
C GLN A 119 -13.91 -2.01 22.65
N THR A 120 -14.35 -2.85 23.59
CA THR A 120 -13.65 -4.08 24.00
C THR A 120 -13.32 -5.00 22.82
N ALA A 121 -14.15 -5.01 21.78
CA ALA A 121 -13.91 -5.81 20.58
C ALA A 121 -12.69 -5.37 19.77
N GLY A 122 -12.21 -4.14 19.97
CA GLY A 122 -11.24 -3.50 19.08
C GLY A 122 -11.85 -3.20 17.70
N GLY A 123 -11.11 -3.59 16.66
CA GLY A 123 -11.54 -3.50 15.26
C GLY A 123 -12.58 -4.55 14.83
N GLY A 124 -12.78 -4.66 13.53
CA GLY A 124 -13.68 -5.64 12.91
C GLY A 124 -13.12 -7.05 12.96
N VAL A 125 -11.93 -7.25 12.41
CA VAL A 125 -11.06 -8.42 12.59
C VAL A 125 -9.81 -7.94 13.31
N VAL A 126 -9.50 -8.50 14.47
CA VAL A 126 -8.31 -8.18 15.26
C VAL A 126 -7.33 -9.33 15.14
N LEU A 127 -6.11 -9.02 14.73
CA LEU A 127 -4.98 -9.92 14.68
C LEU A 127 -4.02 -9.55 15.81
N GLY A 128 -3.62 -10.54 16.58
CA GLY A 128 -2.49 -10.44 17.50
C GLY A 128 -1.65 -11.71 17.48
N GLY A 129 -0.59 -11.72 18.28
CA GLY A 129 0.42 -12.76 18.26
C GLY A 129 1.29 -12.72 17.00
N SER A 130 1.34 -13.82 16.22
CA SER A 130 2.18 -13.87 15.01
C SER A 130 1.68 -14.81 13.92
N ASN A 131 2.09 -14.55 12.68
CA ASN A 131 1.89 -15.47 11.55
C ASN A 131 0.41 -15.80 11.22
N CYS A 132 -0.55 -15.04 11.78
CA CYS A 132 -1.97 -15.16 11.43
C CYS A 132 -2.25 -14.69 10.00
N THR A 133 -3.26 -15.27 9.36
CA THR A 133 -3.62 -14.98 7.97
C THR A 133 -5.11 -14.64 7.83
N VAL A 134 -5.42 -13.54 7.17
CA VAL A 134 -6.78 -13.20 6.70
C VAL A 134 -6.75 -13.22 5.19
N GLN A 135 -7.41 -14.20 4.58
CA GLN A 135 -7.30 -14.44 3.15
C GLN A 135 -8.65 -14.63 2.45
N ASN A 136 -8.82 -13.99 1.30
CA ASN A 136 -9.98 -14.16 0.42
C ASN A 136 -11.32 -13.96 1.15
N CYS A 137 -11.36 -13.00 2.08
CA CYS A 137 -12.55 -12.67 2.84
C CYS A 137 -13.22 -11.41 2.30
N THR A 138 -14.54 -11.32 2.45
CA THR A 138 -15.29 -10.07 2.36
C THR A 138 -15.46 -9.51 3.77
N ILE A 139 -15.00 -8.29 4.02
CA ILE A 139 -15.03 -7.66 5.34
C ILE A 139 -15.61 -6.26 5.18
N SER A 140 -16.73 -5.96 5.84
CA SER A 140 -17.34 -4.65 5.66
C SER A 140 -18.20 -4.17 6.83
N ASP A 141 -18.57 -2.89 6.77
CA ASP A 141 -19.54 -2.26 7.66
C ASP A 141 -19.06 -2.30 9.13
N THR A 142 -17.99 -1.56 9.42
CA THR A 142 -17.39 -1.46 10.76
C THR A 142 -17.02 -0.03 11.11
N ALA A 143 -17.28 0.36 12.36
CA ALA A 143 -17.15 1.74 12.83
C ALA A 143 -15.70 2.21 12.97
N GLY A 144 -14.80 1.29 13.32
CA GLY A 144 -13.35 1.49 13.31
C GLY A 144 -12.70 0.66 12.19
N PRO A 145 -11.47 0.18 12.35
CA PRO A 145 -10.81 -0.62 11.33
C PRO A 145 -11.55 -1.90 11.00
N ALA A 146 -11.54 -2.29 9.72
CA ALA A 146 -12.00 -3.60 9.28
C ALA A 146 -11.00 -4.68 9.67
N ILE A 147 -9.71 -4.40 9.54
CA ILE A 147 -8.65 -5.23 10.10
C ILE A 147 -7.76 -4.33 10.95
N TYR A 148 -7.67 -4.67 12.23
CA TYR A 148 -6.64 -4.16 13.12
C TYR A 148 -5.61 -5.26 13.32
N SER A 149 -4.34 -4.90 13.24
CA SER A 149 -3.25 -5.84 13.42
C SER A 149 -2.22 -5.29 14.37
N GLU A 150 -1.97 -6.05 15.42
CA GLU A 150 -0.84 -5.92 16.33
C GLU A 150 -0.03 -7.22 16.28
N GLY A 151 1.25 -7.22 16.65
CA GLY A 151 2.07 -8.43 16.60
C GLY A 151 2.98 -8.49 15.36
N SER A 152 3.13 -9.65 14.73
CA SER A 152 4.12 -9.78 13.64
C SER A 152 3.88 -10.87 12.60
N ASP A 153 4.46 -10.67 11.41
CA ASP A 153 4.47 -11.63 10.30
C ASP A 153 3.05 -12.03 9.85
N HIS A 154 2.06 -11.17 10.11
CA HIS A 154 0.68 -11.34 9.71
C HIS A 154 0.50 -11.16 8.20
N ARG A 155 -0.54 -11.79 7.66
CA ARG A 155 -0.80 -11.79 6.21
C ARG A 155 -2.24 -11.46 5.90
N ILE A 156 -2.45 -10.35 5.23
CA ILE A 156 -3.76 -9.84 4.81
C ILE A 156 -3.78 -9.90 3.29
N LEU A 157 -4.40 -10.95 2.76
CA LEU A 157 -4.22 -11.36 1.36
C LEU A 157 -5.55 -11.48 0.62
N ARG A 158 -5.68 -10.86 -0.55
CA ARG A 158 -6.84 -11.07 -1.45
C ARG A 158 -8.20 -10.80 -0.81
N ASN A 159 -8.30 -9.88 0.14
CA ASN A 159 -9.57 -9.53 0.78
C ASN A 159 -10.28 -8.42 0.00
N THR A 160 -11.61 -8.45 0.02
CA THR A 160 -12.45 -7.32 -0.37
C THR A 160 -12.94 -6.61 0.89
N ILE A 161 -12.44 -5.40 1.12
CA ILE A 161 -12.69 -4.64 2.35
C ILE A 161 -13.41 -3.34 1.99
N SER A 162 -14.51 -3.01 2.66
CA SER A 162 -15.21 -1.75 2.38
C SER A 162 -16.04 -1.20 3.53
N ARG A 163 -16.42 0.08 3.46
CA ARG A 163 -17.32 0.75 4.44
C ARG A 163 -16.77 0.60 5.85
N SER A 164 -15.51 0.99 6.01
CA SER A 164 -14.76 0.88 7.26
C SER A 164 -14.49 2.25 7.85
N ASP A 165 -14.19 2.27 9.14
CA ASP A 165 -13.93 3.48 9.90
C ASP A 165 -14.97 4.58 9.66
N TYR A 166 -16.24 4.19 9.49
CA TYR A 166 -17.30 5.17 9.22
C TYR A 166 -17.56 6.10 10.42
N ALA A 167 -16.99 5.80 11.60
CA ALA A 167 -16.98 6.73 12.73
C ALA A 167 -15.98 7.88 12.54
N GLY A 168 -15.03 7.76 11.60
CA GLY A 168 -14.06 8.81 11.28
C GLY A 168 -12.95 8.96 12.32
N THR A 169 -12.36 7.84 12.76
CA THR A 169 -11.23 7.81 13.70
C THR A 169 -9.89 7.75 12.96
N PHE A 170 -8.78 7.55 13.66
CA PHE A 170 -7.49 7.13 13.07
C PHE A 170 -7.45 5.61 12.80
N GLY A 171 -8.61 4.98 12.69
CA GLY A 171 -8.76 3.54 12.48
C GLY A 171 -8.40 3.12 11.07
N GLY A 172 -8.82 3.87 10.04
CA GLY A 172 -8.68 3.47 8.65
C GLY A 172 -9.36 2.13 8.32
N ALA A 173 -9.16 1.53 7.14
CA ALA A 173 -9.76 0.22 6.84
C ALA A 173 -8.86 -0.93 7.31
N VAL A 174 -7.56 -0.82 7.04
CA VAL A 174 -6.53 -1.73 7.56
C VAL A 174 -5.53 -0.90 8.34
N ASN A 175 -5.32 -1.29 9.60
CA ASN A 175 -4.42 -0.59 10.52
C ASN A 175 -3.34 -1.55 10.99
N LEU A 176 -2.12 -1.28 10.57
CA LEU A 176 -0.95 -2.13 10.78
C LEU A 176 -0.10 -1.51 11.88
N GLU A 177 -0.13 -2.07 13.07
CA GLU A 177 0.71 -1.68 14.21
C GLU A 177 1.78 -2.71 14.55
N GLY A 178 1.82 -3.81 13.78
CA GLY A 178 2.74 -4.90 13.99
C GLY A 178 4.12 -4.69 13.35
N GLU A 179 4.77 -5.81 13.04
CA GLU A 179 6.02 -5.83 12.29
C GLU A 179 6.00 -6.89 11.20
N ARG A 180 6.57 -6.57 10.03
CA ARG A 180 6.79 -7.49 8.90
C ARG A 180 5.49 -8.10 8.37
N GLU A 181 4.40 -7.36 8.42
CA GLU A 181 3.13 -7.80 7.89
C GLU A 181 3.13 -7.67 6.37
N ILE A 182 2.34 -8.54 5.74
CA ILE A 182 2.19 -8.58 4.29
C ILE A 182 0.75 -8.27 3.96
N VAL A 183 0.54 -7.14 3.30
CA VAL A 183 -0.77 -6.71 2.79
C VAL A 183 -0.71 -6.73 1.28
N ALA A 184 -1.26 -7.77 0.67
CA ALA A 184 -1.16 -7.95 -0.77
C ALA A 184 -2.43 -8.43 -1.48
N PHE A 185 -2.61 -7.94 -2.71
CA PHE A 185 -3.76 -8.29 -3.58
C PHE A 185 -5.13 -7.97 -2.98
N ASN A 186 -5.24 -7.07 -2.01
CA ASN A 186 -6.53 -6.67 -1.46
C ASN A 186 -7.19 -5.61 -2.34
N THR A 187 -8.52 -5.61 -2.37
CA THR A 187 -9.32 -4.51 -2.90
C THR A 187 -10.00 -3.82 -1.73
N ILE A 188 -9.62 -2.58 -1.44
CA ILE A 188 -10.04 -1.85 -0.23
C ILE A 188 -10.63 -0.51 -0.64
N SER A 189 -11.87 -0.23 -0.24
CA SER A 189 -12.55 0.99 -0.65
C SER A 189 -13.50 1.60 0.37
N ASN A 190 -13.84 2.88 0.20
CA ASN A 190 -14.90 3.57 0.96
C ASN A 190 -14.64 3.54 2.48
N THR A 191 -13.69 4.36 2.90
CA THR A 191 -13.21 4.45 4.28
C THR A 191 -13.42 5.85 4.84
N GLY A 192 -13.84 5.96 6.10
CA GLY A 192 -14.11 7.26 6.73
C GLY A 192 -12.90 8.19 6.75
N ARG A 193 -11.73 7.66 7.13
CA ARG A 193 -10.43 8.35 7.08
C ARG A 193 -9.50 7.72 6.03
N ASP A 194 -8.46 7.00 6.44
CA ASP A 194 -7.44 6.45 5.53
C ASP A 194 -7.78 5.03 5.07
N VAL A 195 -7.36 4.60 3.89
CA VAL A 195 -7.61 3.21 3.46
C VAL A 195 -6.68 2.25 4.18
N ILE A 196 -5.37 2.50 4.16
CA ILE A 196 -4.39 1.75 4.93
C ILE A 196 -3.58 2.72 5.80
N ARG A 197 -3.51 2.42 7.09
CA ARG A 197 -2.62 3.08 8.04
C ARG A 197 -1.42 2.20 8.38
N LEU A 198 -0.23 2.75 8.18
CA LEU A 198 1.06 2.11 8.39
C LEU A 198 1.70 2.68 9.67
N ALA A 199 1.52 1.94 10.77
CA ALA A 199 2.07 2.24 12.08
C ALA A 199 3.03 1.13 12.59
N GLY A 200 3.35 0.17 11.73
CA GLY A 200 4.27 -0.92 12.01
C GLY A 200 5.68 -0.67 11.46
N THR A 201 6.51 -1.71 11.46
CA THR A 201 7.85 -1.66 10.84
C THR A 201 8.15 -2.88 9.98
N GLY A 202 8.81 -2.68 8.84
CA GLY A 202 9.13 -3.77 7.90
C GLY A 202 7.93 -4.23 7.05
N GLU A 203 6.90 -3.39 6.92
CA GLU A 203 5.65 -3.76 6.24
C GLU A 203 5.84 -3.92 4.73
N THR A 204 5.17 -4.90 4.14
CA THR A 204 5.12 -5.14 2.69
C THR A 204 3.70 -4.92 2.18
N VAL A 205 3.46 -3.77 1.55
CA VAL A 205 2.16 -3.40 0.98
C VAL A 205 2.26 -3.44 -0.55
N MET A 206 1.78 -4.53 -1.16
CA MET A 206 1.98 -4.75 -2.60
C MET A 206 0.76 -5.21 -3.38
N PHE A 207 0.61 -4.75 -4.62
CA PHE A 207 -0.44 -5.21 -5.54
C PHE A 207 -1.88 -5.00 -5.03
N ASN A 208 -2.14 -4.01 -4.16
CA ASN A 208 -3.48 -3.70 -3.69
C ASN A 208 -4.19 -2.67 -4.59
N ASP A 209 -5.50 -2.81 -4.76
CA ASP A 209 -6.38 -1.82 -5.39
C ASP A 209 -7.08 -1.04 -4.26
N LEU A 210 -6.68 0.22 -4.07
CA LEU A 210 -7.00 1.05 -2.91
C LEU A 210 -7.71 2.33 -3.36
N SER A 211 -8.91 2.58 -2.83
CA SER A 211 -9.70 3.76 -3.22
C SER A 211 -10.62 4.34 -2.15
N GLY A 212 -11.11 5.57 -2.35
CA GLY A 212 -12.17 6.16 -1.53
C GLY A 212 -11.79 6.39 -0.06
N SER A 213 -10.74 7.16 0.20
CA SER A 213 -10.40 7.76 1.50
C SER A 213 -11.17 9.05 1.77
N GLY A 214 -11.20 9.46 3.04
CA GLY A 214 -11.61 10.81 3.45
C GLY A 214 -13.10 11.07 3.31
N VAL A 215 -13.93 10.04 3.46
CA VAL A 215 -15.39 10.20 3.35
C VAL A 215 -15.93 11.12 4.45
N ASN A 216 -15.33 11.08 5.65
CA ASN A 216 -15.80 11.86 6.82
C ASN A 216 -14.72 12.78 7.42
N CYS A 217 -13.46 12.63 6.99
CA CYS A 217 -12.30 13.26 7.64
C CYS A 217 -11.45 14.06 6.65
N ASP A 218 -10.82 15.13 7.16
CA ASP A 218 -9.79 15.89 6.48
C ASP A 218 -8.38 15.39 6.85
N ASP A 219 -7.37 15.83 6.08
CA ASP A 219 -5.95 15.49 6.28
C ASP A 219 -5.71 13.98 6.28
N VAL A 220 -6.00 13.37 5.13
CA VAL A 220 -6.05 11.91 4.96
C VAL A 220 -5.18 11.44 3.81
N GLY A 221 -4.74 10.19 3.90
CA GLY A 221 -4.14 9.47 2.79
C GLY A 221 -4.98 8.25 2.40
N ILE A 222 -4.96 7.84 1.13
CA ILE A 222 -5.34 6.45 0.81
C ILE A 222 -4.36 5.52 1.55
N LEU A 223 -3.07 5.80 1.48
CA LEU A 223 -2.04 5.22 2.36
C LEU A 223 -1.51 6.31 3.29
N TYR A 224 -1.51 6.08 4.59
CA TYR A 224 -1.07 7.05 5.60
C TYR A 224 -0.06 6.45 6.58
N SER A 225 0.99 7.22 6.90
CA SER A 225 1.97 6.90 7.95
C SER A 225 2.40 8.19 8.64
N SER A 226 2.71 8.15 9.94
CA SER A 226 3.21 9.31 10.70
C SER A 226 4.23 8.92 11.78
N TRP A 227 4.79 9.91 12.49
CA TRP A 227 5.78 9.73 13.56
C TRP A 227 5.24 9.03 14.80
N THR A 228 4.02 9.38 15.24
CA THR A 228 3.40 8.72 16.40
C THR A 228 3.15 7.24 16.15
N ASP A 229 3.29 6.87 14.88
CA ASP A 229 2.90 5.62 14.31
C ASP A 229 4.14 4.83 13.85
N SER A 230 5.32 5.41 13.59
CA SER A 230 6.45 4.65 13.03
C SER A 230 7.79 4.96 13.70
N MET A 231 8.18 4.15 14.68
CA MET A 231 9.55 4.17 15.24
C MET A 231 10.55 3.41 14.33
N ASN A 232 10.63 3.79 13.06
CA ASN A 232 11.38 3.03 12.05
C ASN A 232 12.92 3.13 12.18
N ILE A 233 13.44 4.04 13.01
CA ILE A 233 14.89 4.20 13.24
C ILE A 233 15.46 3.21 14.26
N THR A 234 14.65 2.76 15.23
CA THR A 234 15.13 1.85 16.29
C THR A 234 15.10 0.38 15.90
N SER A 235 14.29 0.01 14.89
CA SER A 235 14.16 -1.39 14.44
C SER A 235 15.10 -1.75 13.27
N GLY A 236 15.54 -0.77 12.47
CA GLY A 236 16.35 -0.98 11.27
C GLY A 236 15.60 -1.64 10.10
N LYS A 237 14.26 -1.77 10.16
CA LYS A 237 13.43 -2.50 9.18
C LYS A 237 12.58 -1.56 8.33
N GLY A 238 13.07 -1.15 7.15
CA GLY A 238 12.30 -0.32 6.22
C GLY A 238 11.03 -0.99 5.68
N SER A 239 9.96 -0.21 5.48
CA SER A 239 8.69 -0.69 4.90
C SER A 239 8.64 -0.40 3.40
N ARG A 240 7.99 -1.27 2.62
CA ARG A 240 7.85 -1.12 1.16
C ARG A 240 6.39 -1.02 0.72
N ILE A 241 6.08 0.04 -0.01
CA ILE A 241 4.78 0.31 -0.64
C ILE A 241 4.99 0.23 -2.14
N ALA A 242 4.57 -0.86 -2.79
CA ALA A 242 4.88 -1.05 -4.20
C ALA A 242 3.81 -1.73 -5.06
N TYR A 243 3.75 -1.38 -6.34
CA TYR A 243 2.80 -1.98 -7.31
C TYR A 243 1.33 -1.86 -6.90
N ASN A 244 0.97 -0.89 -6.08
CA ASN A 244 -0.43 -0.65 -5.72
C ASN A 244 -1.09 0.25 -6.77
N TRP A 245 -2.39 0.08 -6.91
CA TRP A 245 -3.28 1.07 -7.51
C TRP A 245 -3.89 1.89 -6.39
N VAL A 246 -3.66 3.20 -6.43
CA VAL A 246 -4.04 4.14 -5.36
C VAL A 246 -4.86 5.24 -6.01
N HIS A 247 -6.18 5.19 -5.89
CA HIS A 247 -7.00 6.04 -6.74
C HIS A 247 -8.35 6.44 -6.17
N ASP A 248 -9.00 7.41 -6.82
CA ASP A 248 -10.34 7.86 -6.47
C ASP A 248 -10.44 8.24 -4.98
N GLY A 249 -9.42 8.97 -4.50
CA GLY A 249 -9.48 9.70 -3.23
C GLY A 249 -10.40 10.90 -3.40
N THR A 250 -11.71 10.65 -3.43
CA THR A 250 -12.74 11.64 -3.78
C THR A 250 -13.72 11.91 -2.64
N GLY A 251 -13.32 11.63 -1.40
CA GLY A 251 -14.10 12.00 -0.22
C GLY A 251 -14.30 13.51 -0.10
N THR A 252 -15.06 13.95 0.89
CA THR A 252 -15.28 15.39 1.17
C THR A 252 -14.08 16.07 1.82
N ALA A 253 -12.95 15.36 1.90
CA ALA A 253 -11.73 15.84 2.49
C ALA A 253 -11.17 17.07 1.75
N SER A 254 -10.82 18.09 2.52
CA SER A 254 -10.09 19.28 2.12
C SER A 254 -8.60 19.00 1.91
N HIS A 255 -8.09 17.81 2.26
CA HIS A 255 -6.74 17.34 1.98
C HIS A 255 -6.82 15.83 1.74
N ASN A 256 -6.68 15.39 0.49
CA ASN A 256 -6.82 13.99 0.10
C ASN A 256 -5.62 13.55 -0.72
N MET A 257 -4.67 12.90 -0.05
CA MET A 257 -3.41 12.45 -0.64
C MET A 257 -3.51 10.98 -1.05
N GLY A 258 -2.72 10.59 -2.05
CA GLY A 258 -2.62 9.19 -2.46
C GLY A 258 -1.79 8.41 -1.44
N ILE A 259 -0.47 8.57 -1.53
CA ILE A 259 0.49 8.02 -0.57
C ILE A 259 1.01 9.16 0.30
N TYR A 260 0.64 9.15 1.56
CA TYR A 260 0.96 10.20 2.52
C TYR A 260 1.92 9.69 3.60
N LEU A 261 3.19 10.06 3.45
CA LEU A 261 4.21 9.87 4.47
C LEU A 261 4.35 11.18 5.25
N ASP A 262 3.64 11.23 6.36
CA ASP A 262 3.56 12.41 7.20
C ASP A 262 4.83 12.58 8.05
N ASN A 263 4.88 13.65 8.85
CA ASN A 263 6.02 13.99 9.65
C ASN A 263 6.45 12.84 10.58
N GLY A 264 7.76 12.73 10.76
CA GLY A 264 8.61 11.78 11.48
C GLY A 264 8.65 10.35 10.97
N THR A 265 8.11 10.10 9.77
CA THR A 265 8.27 8.82 9.08
C THR A 265 9.71 8.62 8.60
N GLN A 266 10.18 7.37 8.57
CA GLN A 266 11.54 7.06 8.10
C GLN A 266 11.63 5.75 7.29
N ASN A 267 12.62 5.66 6.40
CA ASN A 267 13.05 4.45 5.67
C ASN A 267 11.95 3.73 4.87
N PHE A 268 11.00 4.47 4.31
CA PHE A 268 10.01 3.92 3.38
C PHE A 268 10.59 3.80 1.97
N GLN A 269 10.39 2.64 1.35
CA GLN A 269 10.53 2.47 -0.08
C GLN A 269 9.14 2.55 -0.73
N VAL A 270 8.96 3.50 -1.65
CA VAL A 270 7.70 3.72 -2.37
C VAL A 270 7.97 3.58 -3.86
N ASP A 271 7.57 2.46 -4.47
CA ASP A 271 7.92 2.20 -5.86
C ASP A 271 6.86 1.53 -6.74
N HIS A 272 6.83 1.88 -8.03
CA HIS A 272 5.96 1.21 -9.01
C HIS A 272 4.46 1.29 -8.73
N ASN A 273 4.01 2.19 -7.87
CA ASN A 273 2.59 2.43 -7.64
C ASN A 273 2.02 3.26 -8.80
N VAL A 274 0.75 3.05 -9.12
CA VAL A 274 -0.03 3.93 -10.01
C VAL A 274 -1.02 4.68 -9.14
N VAL A 275 -0.93 6.01 -9.15
CA VAL A 275 -1.72 6.92 -8.32
C VAL A 275 -2.52 7.86 -9.22
N TRP A 276 -3.85 7.91 -9.06
CA TRP A 276 -4.66 8.78 -9.91
C TRP A 276 -6.02 9.19 -9.36
N ASN A 277 -6.65 10.17 -10.03
CA ASN A 277 -7.99 10.67 -9.70
C ASN A 277 -8.13 11.05 -8.23
N LEU A 278 -7.27 11.93 -7.75
CA LEU A 278 -7.42 12.50 -6.41
C LEU A 278 -8.14 13.83 -6.52
N SER A 279 -9.11 14.06 -5.65
CA SER A 279 -9.88 15.29 -5.65
C SER A 279 -10.15 15.76 -4.24
N SER A 280 -10.49 17.04 -4.11
CA SER A 280 -10.91 17.64 -2.86
C SER A 280 -12.07 18.59 -3.10
N THR A 281 -12.82 18.86 -2.04
CA THR A 281 -13.97 19.78 -2.08
C THR A 281 -13.65 21.18 -1.51
N GLY A 282 -12.40 21.47 -1.18
CA GLY A 282 -11.94 22.78 -0.68
C GLY A 282 -11.45 23.70 -1.80
N GLY A 283 -11.67 25.02 -1.68
CA GLY A 283 -11.18 26.03 -2.64
C GLY A 283 -9.64 26.12 -2.74
N ALA A 284 -9.12 27.10 -3.48
CA ALA A 284 -7.75 27.24 -4.04
C ALA A 284 -6.47 26.98 -3.17
N ALA A 285 -6.56 26.51 -1.93
CA ALA A 285 -5.42 26.12 -1.08
C ALA A 285 -5.52 24.66 -0.59
N VAL A 286 -5.95 23.74 -1.46
CA VAL A 286 -5.98 22.30 -1.15
C VAL A 286 -4.76 21.58 -1.72
N SER A 287 -4.21 20.64 -0.95
CA SER A 287 -3.26 19.64 -1.45
C SER A 287 -3.96 18.34 -1.88
N ILE A 288 -3.90 17.99 -3.17
CA ILE A 288 -4.34 16.69 -3.71
C ILE A 288 -3.16 15.88 -4.26
N ASN A 289 -2.11 15.72 -3.45
CA ASN A 289 -0.84 15.16 -3.93
C ASN A 289 -0.93 13.65 -4.11
N GLY A 290 -0.50 13.16 -5.28
CA GLY A 290 -0.38 11.72 -5.52
C GLY A 290 0.57 11.06 -4.52
N ILE A 291 1.70 11.72 -4.24
CA ILE A 291 2.62 11.34 -3.17
C ILE A 291 2.96 12.59 -2.36
N ARG A 292 2.78 12.52 -1.04
CA ARG A 292 3.07 13.59 -0.08
C ARG A 292 4.11 13.15 0.92
N LEU A 293 5.18 13.94 1.05
CA LEU A 293 6.18 13.79 2.09
C LEU A 293 6.19 15.02 3.00
N ASN A 294 5.97 14.84 4.30
CA ASN A 294 6.09 15.92 5.28
C ASN A 294 7.36 15.75 6.14
N SER A 295 7.96 16.88 6.53
CA SER A 295 9.09 16.90 7.46
C SER A 295 8.64 16.93 8.93
N PRO A 296 9.48 16.47 9.89
CA PRO A 296 10.78 15.84 9.65
C PRO A 296 10.65 14.44 9.05
N ALA A 297 11.45 13.99 8.10
CA ALA A 297 11.36 12.60 7.62
C ALA A 297 12.66 12.16 6.95
N ASP A 298 13.03 10.88 7.12
CA ASP A 298 14.37 10.38 6.74
C ASP A 298 14.38 9.13 5.87
N GLY A 299 15.39 9.03 5.03
CA GLY A 299 15.75 7.80 4.34
C GLY A 299 14.68 7.27 3.37
N HIS A 300 13.71 8.09 2.96
CA HIS A 300 12.70 7.65 2.01
C HIS A 300 13.28 7.46 0.61
N ALA A 301 12.80 6.44 -0.08
CA ALA A 301 13.23 6.06 -1.42
C ALA A 301 11.99 5.97 -2.32
N VAL A 302 11.77 6.96 -3.18
CA VAL A 302 10.54 7.09 -3.99
C VAL A 302 10.85 6.95 -5.48
N TYR A 303 10.51 5.81 -6.08
CA TYR A 303 10.95 5.47 -7.43
C TYR A 303 9.86 4.95 -8.35
N HIS A 304 9.94 5.27 -9.64
CA HIS A 304 9.12 4.55 -10.63
C HIS A 304 7.62 4.57 -10.34
N ASN A 305 7.07 5.61 -9.70
CA ASN A 305 5.62 5.72 -9.47
C ASN A 305 4.95 6.50 -10.60
N THR A 306 3.75 6.10 -11.04
CA THR A 306 2.94 6.79 -12.06
C THR A 306 1.88 7.63 -11.41
N LEU A 307 1.88 8.94 -11.66
CA LEU A 307 0.94 9.88 -11.10
C LEU A 307 0.21 10.62 -12.23
N PHE A 308 -1.12 10.65 -12.21
CA PHE A 308 -1.93 11.42 -13.17
C PHE A 308 -3.28 11.81 -12.58
N ASN A 309 -3.90 12.90 -13.06
CA ASN A 309 -5.16 13.41 -12.50
C ASN A 309 -5.10 13.62 -10.96
N CYS A 310 -3.95 14.10 -10.48
CA CYS A 310 -3.70 14.52 -9.11
C CYS A 310 -2.62 15.60 -9.12
N ASP A 311 -2.47 16.34 -8.03
CA ASP A 311 -1.30 17.21 -7.90
C ASP A 311 -0.02 16.36 -7.83
N THR A 312 1.08 16.99 -8.24
CA THR A 312 2.39 16.36 -8.30
C THR A 312 2.83 15.83 -6.93
N TYR A 313 3.95 15.12 -6.96
CA TYR A 313 4.82 14.92 -5.81
C TYR A 313 5.01 16.23 -5.03
N ASN A 314 4.65 16.24 -3.73
CA ASN A 314 4.85 17.39 -2.86
C ASN A 314 5.76 16.99 -1.69
N ASN A 315 6.85 17.75 -1.56
CA ASN A 315 7.90 17.63 -0.55
C ASN A 315 8.00 18.91 0.31
N ASP A 316 6.98 19.77 0.25
CA ASP A 316 6.89 20.99 1.01
C ASP A 316 6.37 20.70 2.41
N THR A 317 6.91 21.45 3.35
CA THR A 317 6.70 21.21 4.78
C THR A 317 5.69 22.22 5.30
N TYR A 318 4.59 21.76 5.88
CA TYR A 318 3.52 22.65 6.35
C TYR A 318 3.74 23.20 7.77
N SER A 319 4.64 22.60 8.57
CA SER A 319 4.91 23.00 9.94
C SER A 319 6.26 23.71 10.10
N ASN A 320 6.25 24.92 10.68
CA ASN A 320 7.47 25.55 11.17
C ASN A 320 7.95 24.85 12.45
N PHE A 321 9.25 24.53 12.54
CA PHE A 321 9.82 24.11 13.82
C PHE A 321 9.84 25.27 14.80
N ASN A 322 9.23 25.09 15.97
CA ASN A 322 9.25 26.06 17.05
C ASN A 322 9.72 25.40 18.36
N PRO A 323 11.01 25.55 18.74
CA PRO A 323 11.57 24.89 19.92
C PRO A 323 10.91 25.29 21.24
N ALA A 324 10.12 26.38 21.28
CA ALA A 324 9.37 26.80 22.46
C ALA A 324 7.99 26.11 22.61
N THR A 325 7.50 25.48 21.54
CA THR A 325 6.17 24.82 21.52
C THR A 325 6.23 23.38 21.03
N THR A 326 7.32 22.93 20.41
CA THR A 326 7.54 21.51 20.08
C THR A 326 7.60 20.73 21.39
N PRO A 327 6.59 19.90 21.69
CA PRO A 327 6.51 19.24 22.98
C PRO A 327 7.74 18.35 23.22
N SER A 328 8.21 18.28 24.46
CA SER A 328 9.25 17.32 24.90
C SER A 328 8.90 15.85 24.61
N LYS A 329 7.65 15.57 24.22
CA LYS A 329 7.14 14.29 23.74
C LYS A 329 7.71 13.87 22.37
N TYR A 330 8.33 14.78 21.59
CA TYR A 330 8.85 14.50 20.25
C TYR A 330 10.39 14.52 20.20
N PRO A 331 11.10 13.50 20.74
CA PRO A 331 12.57 13.48 20.81
C PRO A 331 13.26 13.52 19.44
N TYR A 332 12.56 13.11 18.37
CA TYR A 332 13.04 13.17 16.99
C TYR A 332 12.71 14.50 16.29
N TRP A 333 11.90 15.39 16.88
CA TRP A 333 11.60 16.69 16.29
C TRP A 333 12.45 17.76 16.98
N THR A 334 13.73 17.80 16.64
CA THR A 334 14.68 18.78 17.16
C THR A 334 15.17 19.72 16.07
N SER A 335 15.87 20.79 16.44
CA SER A 335 16.51 21.68 15.47
C SER A 335 17.49 20.96 14.54
N ALA A 336 18.10 19.85 14.99
CA ALA A 336 19.02 19.04 14.20
C ALA A 336 18.30 18.04 13.27
N THR A 337 17.06 17.67 13.61
CA THR A 337 16.30 16.59 12.96
C THR A 337 15.07 17.11 12.21
N HIS A 338 14.84 18.42 12.21
CA HIS A 338 13.82 19.09 11.41
C HIS A 338 14.23 19.25 9.93
N HIS A 339 14.34 18.12 9.24
CA HIS A 339 14.72 18.05 7.82
C HIS A 339 13.86 17.02 7.09
N LEU A 340 13.91 17.04 5.77
CA LEU A 340 13.29 16.03 4.92
C LEU A 340 14.40 15.42 4.06
N PHE A 341 14.86 14.21 4.41
CA PHE A 341 15.82 13.42 3.64
C PHE A 341 15.11 12.30 2.88
N TYR A 342 15.18 12.39 1.56
CA TYR A 342 14.66 11.35 0.68
C TYR A 342 15.44 11.35 -0.63
N THR A 343 15.30 10.27 -1.37
CA THR A 343 15.73 10.16 -2.76
C THR A 343 14.51 9.88 -3.61
N ALA A 344 14.23 10.73 -4.60
CA ALA A 344 13.18 10.49 -5.58
C ALA A 344 13.77 10.49 -7.01
N LYS A 345 13.45 9.47 -7.80
CA LYS A 345 13.88 9.33 -9.20
C LYS A 345 12.87 8.56 -10.04
N ASN A 346 12.83 8.83 -11.33
CA ASN A 346 12.08 8.08 -12.33
C ASN A 346 10.57 8.00 -12.02
N ASN A 347 9.98 8.98 -11.33
CA ASN A 347 8.53 9.00 -11.11
C ASN A 347 7.87 9.71 -12.30
N LEU A 348 6.91 9.09 -12.99
CA LEU A 348 6.20 9.74 -14.10
C LEU A 348 5.04 10.54 -13.55
N VAL A 349 5.09 11.85 -13.77
CA VAL A 349 3.92 12.70 -13.57
C VAL A 349 3.34 13.09 -14.92
N LEU A 350 2.08 12.73 -15.15
CA LEU A 350 1.38 12.96 -16.43
C LEU A 350 0.30 14.01 -16.29
N THR A 351 0.35 15.00 -17.17
CA THR A 351 -0.67 16.04 -17.32
C THR A 351 -1.81 15.61 -18.24
N ASP A 352 -1.52 14.76 -19.24
CA ASP A 352 -2.51 14.14 -20.12
C ASP A 352 -2.27 12.62 -20.17
N SER A 353 -3.04 11.89 -19.36
CA SER A 353 -2.95 10.43 -19.29
C SER A 353 -3.47 9.73 -20.54
N GLY A 354 -4.43 10.32 -21.26
CA GLY A 354 -4.99 9.75 -22.50
C GLY A 354 -4.00 9.78 -23.65
N ALA A 355 -3.20 10.84 -23.75
CA ALA A 355 -2.10 10.94 -24.72
C ALA A 355 -0.87 10.10 -24.32
N SER A 356 -0.65 9.90 -23.02
CA SER A 356 0.61 9.35 -22.49
C SER A 356 0.60 7.86 -22.19
N LEU A 357 -0.57 7.27 -21.89
CA LEU A 357 -0.72 5.87 -21.51
C LEU A 357 -1.47 5.07 -22.58
N GLU A 358 -1.18 3.77 -22.68
CA GLU A 358 -1.76 2.87 -23.69
C GLU A 358 -3.28 2.87 -23.62
N ASN A 359 -3.86 2.56 -22.45
CA ASN A 359 -5.31 2.61 -22.24
C ASN A 359 -5.68 2.66 -20.74
N VAL A 360 -5.88 3.87 -20.24
CA VAL A 360 -6.31 4.12 -18.85
C VAL A 360 -7.63 3.41 -18.51
N ALA A 361 -8.60 3.41 -19.44
CA ALA A 361 -9.92 2.84 -19.19
C ALA A 361 -9.90 1.32 -19.01
N SER A 362 -8.98 0.63 -19.68
CA SER A 362 -8.74 -0.81 -19.47
C SER A 362 -7.68 -1.10 -18.40
N LYS A 363 -7.26 -0.09 -17.62
CA LYS A 363 -6.19 -0.17 -16.62
C LYS A 363 -4.84 -0.65 -17.19
N ASP A 364 -4.57 -0.30 -18.45
CA ASP A 364 -3.26 -0.47 -19.08
C ASP A 364 -2.47 0.85 -18.97
N PHE A 365 -1.73 0.95 -17.87
CA PHE A 365 -0.96 2.14 -17.50
C PHE A 365 0.43 2.18 -18.10
N ARG A 366 0.74 1.33 -19.09
CA ARG A 366 2.03 1.39 -19.79
C ARG A 366 2.13 2.69 -20.58
N PRO A 367 3.30 3.36 -20.62
CA PRO A 367 3.50 4.51 -21.46
C PRO A 367 3.41 4.17 -22.95
N LYS A 368 2.79 5.06 -23.73
CA LYS A 368 2.88 5.05 -25.19
C LYS A 368 4.32 5.26 -25.65
N THR A 369 4.67 4.73 -26.80
CA THR A 369 6.01 4.93 -27.37
C THR A 369 6.24 6.42 -27.59
N GLY A 370 7.33 6.96 -27.06
CA GLY A 370 7.65 8.38 -27.17
C GLY A 370 6.95 9.29 -26.15
N THR A 371 6.27 8.74 -25.14
CA THR A 371 5.70 9.54 -24.04
C THR A 371 6.78 10.36 -23.33
N SER A 372 6.58 11.67 -23.28
CA SER A 372 7.41 12.60 -22.52
C SER A 372 7.07 12.49 -21.03
N ALA A 373 8.04 12.02 -20.25
CA ALA A 373 7.94 11.89 -18.80
C ALA A 373 8.58 13.10 -18.11
N VAL A 374 7.88 13.72 -17.16
CA VAL A 374 8.51 14.66 -16.23
C VAL A 374 8.83 13.88 -14.96
N ASP A 375 10.09 13.50 -14.78
CA ASP A 375 10.61 13.18 -13.44
C ASP A 375 10.48 14.48 -12.63
N PRO A 376 9.97 14.47 -11.38
CA PRO A 376 10.32 15.56 -10.47
C PRO A 376 11.82 15.80 -10.58
N THR A 377 12.27 17.06 -10.47
CA THR A 377 13.70 17.37 -10.40
C THR A 377 14.36 16.31 -9.53
N SER A 378 15.46 15.69 -9.96
CA SER A 378 16.09 14.65 -9.16
C SER A 378 16.51 15.28 -7.83
N VAL A 379 15.68 15.12 -6.80
CA VAL A 379 15.91 15.77 -5.51
C VAL A 379 16.46 14.73 -4.58
N SER A 380 17.77 14.74 -4.41
CA SER A 380 18.33 14.55 -3.08
C SER A 380 18.30 15.92 -2.43
N LYS A 381 17.15 16.26 -1.81
CA LYS A 381 16.99 17.54 -1.11
C LYS A 381 17.46 17.36 0.33
N THR A 382 18.31 18.26 0.78
CA THR A 382 18.30 18.69 2.17
C THR A 382 17.65 20.07 2.17
N ALA A 383 16.37 20.16 2.55
CA ALA A 383 15.75 21.46 2.75
C ALA A 383 16.22 22.02 4.10
N THR A 384 17.15 22.97 4.08
CA THR A 384 17.54 23.73 5.26
C THR A 384 16.73 25.01 5.32
N PHE A 385 16.04 25.24 6.44
CA PHE A 385 15.12 26.35 6.59
C PHE A 385 15.85 27.66 6.89
N THR A 386 15.73 28.64 5.99
CA THR A 386 15.96 30.04 6.34
C THR A 386 14.60 30.66 6.64
N ALA A 387 14.37 31.07 7.89
CA ALA A 387 13.13 31.70 8.34
C ALA A 387 12.73 32.85 7.41
N THR A 388 11.77 32.63 6.53
CA THR A 388 11.15 33.66 5.68
C THR A 388 9.77 34.01 6.20
N LYS A 389 9.68 34.22 7.50
CA LYS A 389 8.69 35.14 8.09
C LYS A 389 9.33 35.75 9.33
N ALA A 390 9.33 37.08 9.37
CA ALA A 390 10.06 37.87 10.36
C ALA A 390 9.74 37.41 11.79
N GLY A 391 10.75 36.87 12.47
CA GLY A 391 10.72 36.63 13.92
C GLY A 391 11.04 35.19 14.35
N ARG A 392 12.23 35.06 14.95
CA ARG A 392 12.69 34.02 15.90
C ARG A 392 13.52 32.83 15.36
N TYR A 393 14.83 33.00 15.56
CA TYR A 393 15.94 32.10 15.94
C TYR A 393 16.01 30.65 15.40
N LEU A 394 17.08 30.37 14.64
CA LEU A 394 18.21 29.51 15.08
C LEU A 394 19.44 29.68 14.16
N ASN A 395 20.63 29.61 14.77
CA ASN A 395 21.94 29.75 14.13
C ASN A 395 22.48 28.37 13.75
N ASN A 396 22.75 28.15 12.46
CA ASN A 396 23.98 27.62 11.88
C ASN A 396 23.70 27.13 10.45
N ALA A 397 24.30 27.83 9.49
CA ALA A 397 24.25 27.47 8.08
C ALA A 397 25.17 26.27 7.80
N PHE A 398 24.67 25.27 7.08
CA PHE A 398 25.50 24.28 6.40
C PHE A 398 25.10 24.23 4.93
N THR A 399 26.11 24.11 4.06
CA THR A 399 25.99 24.20 2.60
C THR A 399 26.12 22.81 1.98
N TYR A 400 25.28 22.43 1.00
CA TYR A 400 25.68 21.46 -0.03
C TYR A 400 24.88 21.55 -1.34
N SER A 401 25.48 21.01 -2.40
CA SER A 401 25.24 21.21 -3.84
C SER A 401 24.19 20.30 -4.46
N CYS A 402 23.55 20.79 -5.54
CA CYS A 402 22.72 20.02 -6.47
C CYS A 402 23.41 19.92 -7.84
N ASP A 403 23.20 18.81 -8.56
CA ASP A 403 23.37 18.78 -10.01
C ASP A 403 22.11 19.34 -10.68
N SER A 404 22.29 20.07 -11.77
CA SER A 404 21.28 20.91 -12.40
C SER A 404 20.19 20.15 -13.15
N SER A 405 19.01 20.77 -13.24
CA SER A 405 17.85 20.33 -14.03
C SER A 405 18.17 20.18 -15.51
N THR A 406 17.77 19.06 -16.12
CA THR A 406 17.72 18.91 -17.58
C THR A 406 16.31 18.53 -18.01
N ALA A 407 15.78 19.21 -19.04
CA ALA A 407 14.60 18.76 -19.75
C ALA A 407 14.95 17.48 -20.52
N PHE A 408 14.07 16.48 -20.50
CA PHE A 408 14.34 15.19 -21.14
C PHE A 408 13.30 14.84 -22.20
N THR A 409 13.81 14.25 -23.27
CA THR A 409 13.08 13.47 -24.27
C THR A 409 13.50 12.02 -24.07
N TYR A 410 12.55 11.08 -24.01
CA TYR A 410 12.82 9.64 -23.83
C TYR A 410 13.98 9.14 -24.70
N LEU A 411 15.12 8.88 -24.06
CA LEU A 411 16.37 8.42 -24.65
C LEU A 411 16.96 7.30 -23.78
N GLU A 412 16.87 6.08 -24.31
CA GLU A 412 17.19 4.77 -23.73
C GLU A 412 18.67 4.55 -23.35
N THR A 413 19.55 5.55 -23.51
CA THR A 413 21.01 5.37 -23.48
C THR A 413 21.75 5.84 -22.23
N LEU A 414 21.12 6.48 -21.23
CA LEU A 414 21.83 7.06 -20.07
C LEU A 414 21.15 6.87 -18.69
N GLY A 415 20.59 5.68 -18.42
CA GLY A 415 19.90 5.33 -17.17
C GLY A 415 20.65 5.60 -15.85
N ASN A 416 20.43 6.78 -15.26
CA ASN A 416 20.88 7.13 -13.90
C ASN A 416 19.80 6.91 -12.82
N GLY A 417 19.18 5.73 -12.85
CA GLY A 417 18.79 5.08 -11.60
C GLY A 417 20.07 4.70 -10.86
N LEU A 418 20.27 5.23 -9.66
CA LEU A 418 21.39 4.78 -8.83
C LEU A 418 21.09 3.35 -8.38
N ALA A 419 22.04 2.44 -8.58
CA ALA A 419 21.99 1.10 -8.04
C ALA A 419 22.04 1.15 -6.49
N LEU A 420 20.94 0.75 -5.85
CA LEU A 420 20.78 0.51 -4.43
C LEU A 420 20.94 -0.99 -4.19
N ALA A 421 21.97 -1.35 -3.41
CA ALA A 421 22.25 -2.71 -3.00
C ALA A 421 21.02 -3.31 -2.30
N GLY A 422 20.45 -4.38 -2.86
CA GLY A 422 19.27 -5.04 -2.30
C GLY A 422 17.92 -4.45 -2.71
N VAL A 423 17.88 -3.47 -3.63
CA VAL A 423 16.63 -2.85 -4.12
C VAL A 423 16.59 -2.72 -5.65
N ASN A 424 17.68 -2.31 -6.31
CA ASN A 424 17.78 -2.26 -7.78
C ASN A 424 19.23 -2.43 -8.29
N SER A 425 20.18 -2.85 -7.45
CA SER A 425 21.57 -3.15 -7.85
C SER A 425 21.74 -4.35 -8.79
N TRP A 426 20.64 -5.03 -9.10
CA TRP A 426 20.55 -6.23 -9.94
C TRP A 426 20.03 -5.93 -11.37
N VAL A 427 19.99 -4.66 -11.77
CA VAL A 427 19.63 -4.20 -13.12
C VAL A 427 20.92 -3.80 -13.85
N THR A 428 21.44 -4.66 -14.74
CA THR A 428 22.69 -4.40 -15.49
C THR A 428 22.48 -3.79 -16.88
N ASP A 429 21.24 -3.69 -17.34
CA ASP A 429 20.87 -3.09 -18.63
C ASP A 429 20.40 -1.62 -18.51
N GLY A 430 20.30 -1.11 -17.28
CA GLY A 430 19.83 0.25 -17.00
C GLY A 430 18.32 0.46 -17.13
N LYS A 431 17.50 -0.61 -17.12
CA LYS A 431 16.03 -0.56 -17.34
C LYS A 431 15.22 -0.85 -16.05
N PRO A 432 14.20 -0.05 -15.69
CA PRO A 432 13.34 -0.32 -14.52
C PRO A 432 12.42 -1.54 -14.64
N ASP A 433 12.94 -2.74 -14.39
CA ASP A 433 12.10 -3.92 -14.51
C ASP A 433 11.03 -4.11 -13.42
N ASN A 434 9.84 -4.42 -13.95
CA ASN A 434 8.66 -5.05 -13.35
C ASN A 434 7.57 -4.17 -12.72
N GLY A 435 7.38 -2.92 -13.15
CA GLY A 435 6.24 -2.06 -12.78
C GLY A 435 5.59 -1.31 -13.95
N ALA A 436 4.77 -0.29 -13.67
CA ALA A 436 3.84 0.39 -14.61
C ALA A 436 4.45 1.00 -15.89
N TYR A 437 5.75 0.81 -16.16
CA TYR A 437 6.53 1.58 -17.12
C TYR A 437 7.03 0.84 -18.34
N GLU A 438 6.96 -0.49 -18.38
CA GLU A 438 7.73 -1.23 -19.36
C GLU A 438 6.90 -2.05 -20.34
N ARG A 439 7.40 -2.11 -21.59
CA ARG A 439 6.84 -2.86 -22.71
C ARG A 439 7.53 -4.23 -22.79
N GLY A 440 6.77 -5.29 -23.02
CA GLY A 440 7.32 -6.64 -23.22
C GLY A 440 7.36 -7.53 -21.96
N ILE A 441 7.07 -6.96 -20.78
CA ILE A 441 6.82 -7.70 -19.54
C ILE A 441 5.32 -8.00 -19.36
N ALA A 442 4.96 -8.88 -18.41
CA ALA A 442 3.55 -9.17 -18.17
C ALA A 442 2.96 -8.07 -17.32
N SER A 443 1.78 -7.63 -17.72
CA SER A 443 0.96 -6.76 -16.89
C SER A 443 0.69 -7.45 -15.55
N TRP A 444 0.89 -6.72 -14.46
CA TRP A 444 0.29 -7.04 -13.18
C TRP A 444 -1.04 -6.33 -13.05
N THR A 445 -1.91 -6.88 -12.21
CA THR A 445 -3.22 -6.30 -11.90
C THR A 445 -3.30 -6.24 -10.39
N ALA A 446 -3.65 -5.06 -9.86
CA ALA A 446 -3.82 -4.91 -8.43
C ALA A 446 -5.19 -5.45 -7.97
N GLY A 447 -5.30 -5.73 -6.67
CA GLY A 447 -6.54 -6.18 -6.06
C GLY A 447 -6.79 -7.67 -6.21
N VAL A 448 -7.99 -8.10 -5.80
CA VAL A 448 -8.32 -9.53 -5.61
C VAL A 448 -8.24 -10.35 -6.89
N THR A 449 -8.35 -9.71 -8.05
CA THR A 449 -8.25 -10.31 -9.39
C THR A 449 -6.82 -10.40 -9.91
N GLY A 450 -5.83 -9.85 -9.19
CA GLY A 450 -4.44 -9.90 -9.56
C GLY A 450 -3.89 -11.32 -9.63
N TRP A 451 -3.03 -11.58 -10.61
CA TRP A 451 -2.45 -12.91 -10.79
C TRP A 451 -1.28 -13.14 -9.82
N ASP A 452 -1.07 -14.40 -9.47
CA ASP A 452 0.17 -14.89 -8.87
C ASP A 452 0.66 -16.12 -9.65
N GLY A 453 1.95 -16.36 -9.63
CA GLY A 453 2.59 -17.39 -10.44
C GLY A 453 4.03 -17.07 -10.75
N ILE A 454 4.56 -17.77 -11.75
CA ILE A 454 5.92 -17.57 -12.25
C ILE A 454 5.88 -17.22 -13.73
N LYS A 455 6.66 -16.21 -14.11
CA LYS A 455 6.82 -15.78 -15.49
C LYS A 455 8.29 -15.60 -15.82
N MET A 456 8.59 -15.75 -17.10
CA MET A 456 9.86 -15.42 -17.70
C MET A 456 9.65 -14.35 -18.77
N ASP A 457 10.48 -13.32 -18.76
CA ASP A 457 10.43 -12.20 -19.69
C ASP A 457 11.40 -12.42 -20.87
N SER A 458 11.38 -11.48 -21.81
CA SER A 458 12.20 -11.59 -23.02
C SER A 458 13.70 -11.61 -22.66
N PRO A 459 14.49 -12.50 -23.28
CA PRO A 459 15.89 -12.66 -22.94
C PRO A 459 16.78 -11.57 -23.56
N ALA A 460 17.82 -11.15 -22.83
CA ALA A 460 18.90 -10.31 -23.38
C ALA A 460 20.02 -11.21 -23.92
N VAL A 461 20.13 -11.29 -25.24
CA VAL A 461 20.96 -12.29 -25.93
C VAL A 461 22.35 -11.75 -26.24
N GLY A 462 23.37 -12.60 -26.06
CA GLY A 462 24.76 -12.37 -26.46
C GLY A 462 25.25 -13.42 -27.46
N VAL A 463 26.56 -13.40 -27.76
CA VAL A 463 27.19 -14.32 -28.74
C VAL A 463 27.24 -15.76 -28.23
N ARG A 464 27.58 -15.96 -26.96
CA ARG A 464 27.70 -17.29 -26.32
C ARG A 464 27.09 -17.30 -24.93
N SER A 465 26.17 -16.38 -24.72
CA SER A 465 25.54 -16.11 -23.44
C SER A 465 24.14 -15.57 -23.65
N VAL A 466 23.35 -15.66 -22.60
CA VAL A 466 22.07 -14.97 -22.49
C VAL A 466 21.88 -14.55 -21.04
N THR A 467 21.38 -13.34 -20.83
CA THR A 467 20.82 -12.95 -19.54
C THR A 467 19.32 -13.14 -19.64
N LEU A 468 18.83 -14.07 -18.85
CA LEU A 468 17.41 -14.38 -18.75
C LEU A 468 16.83 -13.58 -17.61
N GLN A 469 15.52 -13.36 -17.66
CA GLN A 469 14.81 -12.65 -16.61
C GLN A 469 13.50 -13.35 -16.32
N GLY A 470 13.12 -13.40 -15.06
CA GLY A 470 11.77 -13.73 -14.70
C GLY A 470 11.42 -13.35 -13.29
N VAL A 471 10.18 -13.66 -12.95
CA VAL A 471 9.53 -13.19 -11.74
C VAL A 471 8.67 -14.29 -11.16
N ARG A 472 8.69 -14.40 -9.85
CA ARG A 472 7.67 -15.09 -9.06
C ARG A 472 6.90 -14.05 -8.27
N ILE A 473 5.60 -14.01 -8.50
CA ILE A 473 4.64 -13.33 -7.63
C ILE A 473 3.91 -14.42 -6.86
N ALA A 474 3.86 -14.33 -5.54
CA ALA A 474 3.19 -15.36 -4.76
C ALA A 474 2.59 -14.79 -3.48
N THR A 475 1.44 -15.35 -3.13
CA THR A 475 0.80 -15.19 -1.82
C THR A 475 0.84 -16.50 -1.02
N ASP A 476 1.62 -17.47 -1.50
CA ASP A 476 1.78 -18.76 -0.83
C ASP A 476 2.67 -18.61 0.41
N LEU A 477 2.35 -19.38 1.46
CA LEU A 477 3.04 -19.30 2.75
C LEU A 477 4.21 -20.28 2.82
N ARG A 478 4.93 -20.47 1.70
CA ARG A 478 5.83 -21.62 1.55
C ARG A 478 7.19 -21.23 0.99
N PHE A 479 8.22 -21.92 1.49
CA PHE A 479 9.51 -21.94 0.83
C PHE A 479 9.35 -22.60 -0.55
N THR A 480 9.79 -21.90 -1.58
CA THR A 480 9.64 -22.34 -2.96
C THR A 480 11.01 -22.41 -3.62
N GLN A 481 11.39 -23.60 -4.10
CA GLN A 481 12.62 -23.80 -4.83
C GLN A 481 12.47 -23.31 -6.27
N ILE A 482 13.44 -22.52 -6.74
CA ILE A 482 13.41 -21.91 -8.07
C ILE A 482 14.54 -22.48 -8.90
N ARG A 483 14.20 -22.91 -10.12
CA ARG A 483 15.17 -23.39 -11.09
C ARG A 483 14.86 -22.84 -12.46
N ILE A 484 15.91 -22.68 -13.25
CA ILE A 484 15.79 -22.49 -14.69
C ILE A 484 16.18 -23.78 -15.42
N TYR A 485 15.45 -24.07 -16.48
CA TYR A 485 15.65 -25.19 -17.38
C TYR A 485 15.89 -24.65 -18.78
N TYR A 486 16.88 -25.18 -19.49
CA TYR A 486 17.21 -24.70 -20.83
C TYR A 486 17.86 -25.77 -21.71
N GLY A 487 17.74 -25.62 -23.03
CA GLY A 487 18.28 -26.57 -24.01
C GLY A 487 17.99 -26.16 -25.45
N THR A 488 18.49 -26.93 -26.42
CA THR A 488 18.23 -26.71 -27.86
C THR A 488 16.86 -27.21 -28.32
N SER A 489 16.08 -27.78 -27.40
CA SER A 489 14.69 -28.19 -27.60
C SER A 489 13.83 -27.73 -26.42
N ASP A 490 12.55 -27.38 -26.66
CA ASP A 490 11.60 -27.10 -25.58
C ASP A 490 11.22 -28.42 -24.90
N GLY A 491 11.71 -28.62 -23.68
CA GLY A 491 11.35 -29.77 -22.84
C GLY A 491 9.92 -29.70 -22.30
N GLY A 492 9.20 -28.59 -22.51
CA GLY A 492 7.87 -28.36 -21.97
C GLY A 492 7.89 -28.24 -20.44
N LYS A 493 6.82 -28.68 -19.78
CA LYS A 493 6.65 -28.64 -18.32
C LYS A 493 7.12 -29.94 -17.62
N VAL A 494 8.13 -30.61 -18.19
CA VAL A 494 8.66 -31.88 -17.67
C VAL A 494 10.15 -31.70 -17.38
N ALA A 495 10.58 -31.80 -16.14
CA ALA A 495 11.96 -31.45 -15.77
C ALA A 495 13.03 -32.32 -16.44
N THR A 496 12.75 -33.61 -16.64
CA THR A 496 13.70 -34.61 -17.15
C THR A 496 13.92 -34.55 -18.66
N THR A 497 13.14 -33.78 -19.40
CA THR A 497 13.28 -33.62 -20.86
C THR A 497 14.22 -32.47 -21.23
N TRP A 498 14.57 -31.60 -20.28
CA TRP A 498 15.48 -30.48 -20.48
C TRP A 498 16.95 -30.94 -20.37
N SER A 499 17.79 -30.44 -21.28
CA SER A 499 19.21 -30.79 -21.32
C SER A 499 20.02 -30.20 -20.17
N ASN A 500 19.61 -29.02 -19.67
CA ASN A 500 20.34 -28.31 -18.63
C ASN A 500 19.38 -27.72 -17.59
N THR A 501 19.90 -27.53 -16.37
CA THR A 501 19.22 -26.83 -15.29
C THR A 501 20.22 -26.02 -14.47
N GLN A 502 19.76 -24.88 -13.94
CA GLN A 502 20.51 -24.08 -12.97
C GLN A 502 19.59 -23.75 -11.79
N ASP A 503 20.13 -23.93 -10.59
CA ASP A 503 19.44 -23.59 -9.34
C ASP A 503 19.54 -22.08 -9.07
N LEU A 504 18.40 -21.44 -8.79
CA LEU A 504 18.31 -20.00 -8.54
C LEU A 504 18.02 -19.69 -7.06
N GLY A 505 18.03 -20.71 -6.20
CA GLY A 505 17.77 -20.59 -4.77
C GLY A 505 16.32 -20.76 -4.38
N ILE A 506 16.04 -20.42 -3.11
CA ILE A 506 14.76 -20.62 -2.45
C ILE A 506 14.13 -19.25 -2.19
N ALA A 507 12.90 -19.04 -2.68
CA ALA A 507 12.06 -17.91 -2.27
C ALA A 507 11.36 -18.23 -0.94
N THR A 508 11.25 -17.25 -0.05
CA THR A 508 10.68 -17.42 1.29
C THR A 508 9.19 -17.06 1.33
N PRO A 509 8.44 -17.51 2.36
CA PRO A 509 7.04 -17.10 2.58
C PRO A 509 6.81 -15.60 2.81
N ALA A 510 7.87 -14.80 2.94
CA ALA A 510 7.79 -13.34 3.09
C ALA A 510 7.91 -12.62 1.73
N ASP A 511 8.43 -13.30 0.70
CA ASP A 511 8.71 -12.70 -0.60
C ASP A 511 7.47 -12.74 -1.50
N VAL A 512 6.67 -11.66 -1.45
CA VAL A 512 5.51 -11.50 -2.36
C VAL A 512 5.96 -11.43 -3.82
N LEU A 513 7.08 -10.76 -4.06
CA LEU A 513 7.70 -10.60 -5.36
C LEU A 513 9.16 -11.00 -5.28
N THR A 514 9.57 -11.94 -6.12
CA THR A 514 10.97 -12.30 -6.31
C THR A 514 11.32 -12.21 -7.79
N SER A 515 12.38 -11.48 -8.11
CA SER A 515 12.90 -11.39 -9.47
C SER A 515 14.17 -12.24 -9.60
N TYR A 516 14.34 -12.89 -10.75
CA TYR A 516 15.48 -13.74 -11.06
C TYR A 516 16.12 -13.28 -12.37
N ARG A 517 17.45 -13.22 -12.39
CA ARG A 517 18.22 -12.90 -13.60
C ARG A 517 19.42 -13.80 -13.84
N PRO A 518 19.21 -15.08 -14.19
CA PRO A 518 20.34 -15.96 -14.46
C PRO A 518 21.03 -15.58 -15.76
N SER A 519 22.35 -15.44 -15.68
CA SER A 519 23.22 -15.36 -16.85
C SER A 519 23.69 -16.77 -17.21
N LEU A 520 23.27 -17.26 -18.37
CA LEU A 520 23.77 -18.51 -18.93
C LEU A 520 24.97 -18.19 -19.83
N THR A 521 26.06 -18.93 -19.68
CA THR A 521 27.29 -18.78 -20.46
C THR A 521 27.72 -20.12 -21.04
N GLY A 522 28.66 -20.10 -21.99
CA GLY A 522 29.16 -21.31 -22.64
C GLY A 522 28.21 -21.87 -23.70
N LEU A 523 27.24 -21.07 -24.17
CA LEU A 523 26.35 -21.45 -25.26
C LEU A 523 27.11 -21.46 -26.60
N GLU A 524 26.59 -22.23 -27.57
CA GLU A 524 27.08 -22.22 -28.94
C GLU A 524 26.53 -20.97 -29.65
N GLY A 525 27.36 -20.27 -30.42
CA GLY A 525 26.94 -19.07 -31.15
C GLY A 525 26.11 -19.41 -32.38
N GLY A 526 25.13 -18.55 -32.71
CA GLY A 526 24.19 -18.79 -33.81
C GLY A 526 23.16 -19.89 -33.56
N GLN A 527 23.13 -20.50 -32.37
CA GLN A 527 22.25 -21.62 -32.03
C GLN A 527 20.96 -21.15 -31.35
N MET A 528 19.84 -21.78 -31.70
CA MET A 528 18.55 -21.57 -31.04
C MET A 528 18.47 -22.40 -29.74
N TYR A 529 17.98 -21.76 -28.69
CA TYR A 529 17.73 -22.31 -27.37
C TYR A 529 16.32 -21.97 -26.89
N TYR A 530 15.85 -22.79 -25.96
CA TYR A 530 14.62 -22.61 -25.20
C TYR A 530 14.95 -22.56 -23.72
N ALA A 531 14.17 -21.81 -22.94
CA ALA A 531 14.28 -21.77 -21.49
C ALA A 531 12.92 -21.61 -20.80
N ARG A 532 12.80 -22.16 -19.58
CA ARG A 532 11.66 -22.00 -18.68
C ARG A 532 12.12 -21.87 -17.24
N LEU A 533 11.39 -21.07 -16.47
CA LEU A 533 11.48 -21.06 -15.01
C LEU A 533 10.49 -22.06 -14.41
N ARG A 534 10.92 -22.68 -13.30
CA ARG A 534 10.11 -23.57 -12.47
C ARG A 534 10.19 -23.16 -11.02
N ALA A 535 9.03 -23.03 -10.39
CA ALA A 535 8.87 -22.89 -8.95
C ALA A 535 8.29 -24.21 -8.41
N THR A 536 8.96 -24.82 -7.44
CA THR A 536 8.52 -26.08 -6.80
C THR A 536 8.30 -25.85 -5.31
N ASP A 537 7.09 -26.16 -4.82
CA ASP A 537 6.76 -26.17 -3.40
C ASP A 537 6.04 -27.48 -3.01
N ALA A 538 5.53 -27.56 -1.78
CA ALA A 538 4.81 -28.74 -1.28
C ALA A 538 3.48 -29.03 -2.02
N ASN A 539 2.95 -28.08 -2.79
CA ASN A 539 1.75 -28.24 -3.60
C ASN A 539 2.05 -28.60 -5.06
N GLY A 540 3.32 -28.61 -5.46
CA GLY A 540 3.78 -29.06 -6.77
C GLY A 540 4.54 -27.99 -7.55
N ASP A 541 4.57 -28.16 -8.87
CA ASP A 541 5.35 -27.31 -9.77
C ASP A 541 4.47 -26.25 -10.45
N LYS A 542 4.94 -25.00 -10.42
CA LYS A 542 4.50 -23.92 -11.31
C LYS A 542 5.61 -23.67 -12.35
N TRP A 543 5.23 -23.58 -13.62
CA TRP A 543 6.15 -23.36 -14.74
C TRP A 543 5.79 -22.09 -15.49
N SER A 544 6.80 -21.31 -15.89
CA SER A 544 6.60 -20.18 -16.79
C SER A 544 6.27 -20.64 -18.20
N ASP A 545 5.83 -19.70 -19.03
CA ASP A 545 5.88 -19.87 -20.48
C ASP A 545 7.32 -20.04 -20.96
N VAL A 546 7.48 -20.68 -22.13
CA VAL A 546 8.79 -20.88 -22.75
C VAL A 546 9.27 -19.59 -23.37
N GLN A 547 10.54 -19.28 -23.15
CA GLN A 547 11.28 -18.29 -23.92
C GLN A 547 12.17 -19.01 -24.92
N SER A 548 12.18 -18.52 -26.16
CA SER A 548 13.10 -18.99 -27.20
C SER A 548 14.02 -17.85 -27.62
N PHE A 549 15.30 -18.15 -27.84
CA PHE A 549 16.28 -17.17 -28.30
C PHE A 549 17.34 -17.82 -29.18
N THR A 550 17.96 -17.02 -30.06
CA THR A 550 19.09 -17.46 -30.88
C THR A 550 20.29 -16.60 -30.52
N THR A 551 21.32 -17.21 -29.94
CA THR A 551 22.59 -16.53 -29.64
C THR A 551 23.19 -15.91 -30.90
N TYR A 552 23.91 -14.80 -30.79
CA TYR A 552 24.56 -14.21 -31.95
C TYR A 552 25.66 -15.13 -32.50
N GLN A 553 25.91 -15.06 -33.81
CA GLN A 553 27.02 -15.76 -34.44
C GLN A 553 28.34 -15.23 -33.86
N SER A 554 29.27 -16.15 -33.54
CA SER A 554 30.65 -15.77 -33.30
C SER A 554 31.31 -15.48 -34.64
N TYR A 555 31.52 -14.21 -34.97
CA TYR A 555 32.40 -13.86 -36.09
C TYR A 555 33.84 -14.12 -35.66
N GLU A 556 34.38 -15.29 -36.01
CA GLU A 556 35.83 -15.49 -36.05
C GLU A 556 36.35 -14.85 -37.35
N GLY A 557 36.80 -13.60 -37.27
CA GLY A 557 37.45 -12.95 -38.41
C GLY A 557 37.48 -11.43 -38.34
N TYR A 558 38.36 -10.89 -37.49
CA TYR A 558 39.20 -9.71 -37.79
C TYR A 558 40.52 -9.81 -37.03
#